data_AF-A0A7V7ACG5-F1
#
_entry.id   AF-A0A7V7ACG5-F1
#
_cell.length_a   1.000
_cell.length_b   1.000
_cell.length_c   1.000
_cell.angle_alpha   90.00
_cell.angle_beta   90.00
_cell.angle_gamma   90.00
#
_symmetry.space_group_name_H-M   'P 1'
#
loop_
_entity.id
_entity.type
_entity.pdbx_description
1 polymer ?
#
loop_
_entity_poly.entity_id
_entity_poly.type
_entity_poly.pdbx_seq_one_letter_code
_entity_poly.pdbx_strand_id
1 'polypeptide(L)'
;MSIRDKVLREQANAAVRQLSDQSYLVDFGPVTLIAKAICGDKPLMNLDVFLYKTIYEQLEQTTRFLPLLNNTDCYDIEKRAVYDAIPRDIVPGRMVNAVQNSADCQLTPMAAVAGSMSDYLADLLMDMGATKVFVNNGGDIALRLAPGEFITAAILHDMHHDGRRSILRLTSEDGIGGIATSGVGGRSFTLGIASGVTILSANCATADALATSLANKSYLPLPGVERRFASEIDPTSDIGNLQVVTSVPLLTNEEAKRSVDQVIVAATPFIEQGYMQGISIAVQEVIELHPYDFFSTHLVEA
;
A
#
# COMPACT_ATOMS: atom_id res chain seq x y z
N MET A 1 23.19 -13.18 28.66
CA MET A 1 22.41 -12.13 27.98
C MET A 1 23.01 -10.78 28.35
N SER A 2 23.52 -10.05 27.36
CA SER A 2 24.16 -8.74 27.57
C SER A 2 23.15 -7.70 28.06
N ILE A 3 23.62 -6.62 28.69
CA ILE A 3 22.78 -5.45 29.03
C ILE A 3 22.12 -4.90 27.75
N ARG A 4 22.85 -4.90 26.63
CA ARG A 4 22.31 -4.47 25.33
C ARG A 4 21.16 -5.35 24.85
N ASP A 5 21.27 -6.67 25.00
CA ASP A 5 20.21 -7.61 24.60
C ASP A 5 18.94 -7.43 25.45
N LYS A 6 19.11 -7.09 26.75
CA LYS A 6 17.98 -6.79 27.64
C LYS A 6 17.21 -5.55 27.19
N VAL A 7 17.93 -4.46 26.93
CA VAL A 7 17.33 -3.18 26.48
C VAL A 7 16.59 -3.36 25.15
N LEU A 8 17.23 -4.03 24.18
CA LEU A 8 16.61 -4.30 22.88
C LEU A 8 15.31 -5.09 23.04
N ARG A 9 15.30 -6.10 23.90
CA ARG A 9 14.13 -6.94 24.13
C ARG A 9 13.00 -6.19 24.83
N GLU A 10 13.32 -5.29 25.76
CA GLU A 10 12.33 -4.40 26.38
C GLU A 10 11.70 -3.45 25.35
N GLN A 11 12.50 -2.85 24.47
CA GLN A 11 12.00 -2.01 23.38
C GLN A 11 11.12 -2.80 22.40
N ALA A 12 11.55 -3.99 22.00
CA ALA A 12 10.77 -4.86 21.13
C ALA A 12 9.43 -5.27 21.77
N ASN A 13 9.41 -5.60 23.07
CA ASN A 13 8.17 -5.96 23.76
C ASN A 13 7.20 -4.78 23.91
N ALA A 14 7.70 -3.54 23.92
CA ALA A 14 6.85 -2.35 23.95
C ALA A 14 6.24 -2.05 22.57
N ALA A 15 6.95 -2.40 21.49
CA ALA A 15 6.58 -2.11 20.11
C ALA A 15 5.85 -3.26 19.40
N VAL A 16 6.07 -4.51 19.81
CA VAL A 16 5.59 -5.70 19.10
C VAL A 16 4.82 -6.59 20.05
N ARG A 17 3.59 -6.93 19.64
CA ARG A 17 2.70 -7.80 20.39
C ARG A 17 2.22 -8.95 19.50
N GLN A 18 2.38 -10.17 19.99
CA GLN A 18 1.74 -11.33 19.38
C GLN A 18 0.23 -11.33 19.69
N LEU A 19 -0.58 -11.51 18.65
CA LEU A 19 -2.03 -11.60 18.71
C LEU A 19 -2.50 -13.06 18.90
N SER A 20 -3.78 -13.24 19.23
CA SER A 20 -4.37 -14.56 19.49
C SER A 20 -4.31 -15.50 18.28
N ASP A 21 -4.43 -14.94 17.07
CA ASP A 21 -4.35 -15.68 15.81
C ASP A 21 -2.90 -15.98 15.38
N GLN A 22 -1.92 -15.72 16.25
CA GLN A 22 -0.48 -15.90 16.03
C GLN A 22 0.16 -14.90 15.05
N SER A 23 -0.57 -13.88 14.61
CA SER A 23 0.05 -12.72 13.94
C SER A 23 0.76 -11.81 14.95
N TYR A 24 1.58 -10.89 14.43
CA TYR A 24 2.32 -9.90 15.20
C TYR A 24 1.83 -8.52 14.83
N LEU A 25 1.26 -7.80 15.80
CA LEU A 25 1.02 -6.37 15.70
C LEU A 25 2.31 -5.65 16.06
N VAL A 26 2.82 -4.83 15.14
CA VAL A 26 3.85 -3.85 15.43
C VAL A 26 3.20 -2.48 15.49
N ASP A 27 3.44 -1.76 16.56
CA ASP A 27 3.00 -0.39 16.76
C ASP A 27 4.18 0.43 17.29
N PHE A 28 4.87 1.12 16.37
CA PHE A 28 6.12 1.80 16.65
C PHE A 28 6.34 3.00 15.73
N GLY A 29 6.46 4.19 16.34
CA GLY A 29 6.68 5.43 15.59
C GLY A 29 5.49 5.71 14.65
N PRO A 30 5.72 5.98 13.35
CA PRO A 30 4.64 6.17 12.38
C PRO A 30 4.05 4.84 11.86
N VAL A 31 4.56 3.70 12.31
CA VAL A 31 4.22 2.38 11.74
C VAL A 31 3.25 1.64 12.66
N THR A 32 2.09 1.29 12.13
CA THR A 32 1.18 0.32 12.74
C THR A 32 0.88 -0.76 11.71
N LEU A 33 1.45 -1.95 11.88
CA LEU A 33 1.38 -3.05 10.91
C LEU A 33 1.07 -4.39 11.57
N ILE A 34 0.47 -5.31 10.81
CA ILE A 34 0.24 -6.69 11.21
C ILE A 34 1.02 -7.61 10.27
N ALA A 35 1.90 -8.44 10.84
CA ALA A 35 2.67 -9.43 10.09
C ALA A 35 2.30 -10.85 10.54
N LYS A 36 2.16 -11.77 9.58
CA LYS A 36 1.98 -13.19 9.85
C LYS A 36 2.81 -14.01 8.87
N ALA A 37 3.57 -14.94 9.40
CA ALA A 37 4.38 -15.87 8.61
C ALA A 37 4.12 -17.30 9.08
N ILE A 38 3.96 -18.21 8.14
CA ILE A 38 3.61 -19.61 8.37
C ILE A 38 4.56 -20.47 7.53
N CYS A 39 5.10 -21.54 8.11
CA CYS A 39 5.89 -22.58 7.44
C CYS A 39 5.07 -23.89 7.42
N GLY A 40 4.51 -24.23 6.27
CA GLY A 40 3.49 -25.26 6.15
C GLY A 40 2.26 -24.87 6.98
N ASP A 41 1.92 -25.68 7.99
CA ASP A 41 0.78 -25.41 8.88
C ASP A 41 1.17 -24.71 10.20
N LYS A 42 2.45 -24.39 10.40
CA LYS A 42 2.96 -23.87 11.68
C LYS A 42 3.33 -22.39 11.57
N PRO A 43 2.83 -21.52 12.47
CA PRO A 43 3.28 -20.14 12.50
C PRO A 43 4.78 -20.07 12.83
N LEU A 44 5.48 -19.15 12.18
CA LEU A 44 6.82 -18.76 12.62
C LEU A 44 6.70 -17.97 13.92
N MET A 45 7.45 -18.39 14.93
CA MET A 45 7.36 -17.87 16.30
C MET A 45 8.61 -17.08 16.68
N ASN A 46 8.49 -16.27 17.74
CA ASN A 46 9.57 -15.45 18.30
C ASN A 46 10.10 -14.40 17.32
N LEU A 47 9.21 -13.78 16.54
CA LEU A 47 9.53 -12.75 15.55
C LEU A 47 9.59 -11.34 16.15
N ASP A 48 9.31 -11.16 17.43
CA ASP A 48 9.19 -9.85 18.11
C ASP A 48 10.45 -8.98 17.96
N VAL A 49 11.61 -9.48 18.41
CA VAL A 49 12.89 -8.76 18.30
C VAL A 49 13.29 -8.57 16.84
N PHE A 50 13.03 -9.57 15.99
CA PHE A 50 13.34 -9.51 14.57
C PHE A 50 12.57 -8.39 13.87
N LEU A 51 11.24 -8.38 13.99
CA LEU A 51 10.37 -7.37 13.38
C LEU A 51 10.74 -5.96 13.87
N TYR A 52 10.90 -5.80 15.18
CA TYR A 52 11.29 -4.50 15.76
C TYR A 52 12.60 -3.99 15.16
N LYS A 53 13.66 -4.81 15.17
CA LYS A 53 14.98 -4.42 14.69
C LYS A 53 14.95 -4.09 13.20
N THR A 54 14.31 -4.94 12.39
CA THR A 54 14.23 -4.76 10.93
C THR A 54 13.49 -3.47 10.57
N ILE A 55 12.36 -3.19 11.22
CA ILE A 55 11.59 -1.96 10.98
C ILE A 55 12.39 -0.73 11.43
N TYR A 56 13.01 -0.80 12.61
CA TYR A 56 13.84 0.29 13.12
C TYR A 56 14.97 0.65 12.15
N GLU A 57 15.72 -0.36 11.67
CA GLU A 57 16.81 -0.16 10.70
C GLU A 57 16.30 0.49 9.41
N GLN A 58 15.16 0.05 8.87
CA GLN A 58 14.59 0.65 7.68
C GLN A 58 14.04 2.06 7.91
N LEU A 59 13.49 2.36 9.08
CA LEU A 59 13.11 3.73 9.46
C LEU A 59 14.33 4.65 9.55
N GLU A 60 15.47 4.17 10.06
CA GLU A 60 16.73 4.92 10.02
C GLU A 60 17.21 5.19 8.59
N GLN A 61 17.13 4.19 7.70
CA GLN A 61 17.46 4.39 6.28
C GLN A 61 16.52 5.41 5.64
N THR A 62 15.21 5.29 5.83
CA THR A 62 14.22 6.25 5.30
C THR A 62 14.48 7.65 5.81
N THR A 63 14.78 7.82 7.11
CA THR A 63 15.11 9.12 7.69
C THR A 63 16.37 9.72 7.05
N ARG A 64 17.40 8.90 6.79
CA ARG A 64 18.63 9.34 6.12
C ARG A 64 18.39 9.88 4.70
N PHE A 65 17.47 9.28 3.97
CA PHE A 65 17.13 9.68 2.59
C PHE A 65 15.95 10.65 2.49
N LEU A 66 15.31 11.01 3.61
CA LEU A 66 14.10 11.82 3.67
C LEU A 66 14.14 13.12 2.84
N PRO A 67 15.26 13.88 2.77
CA PRO A 67 15.33 15.08 1.92
C PRO A 67 15.11 14.81 0.43
N LEU A 68 15.42 13.60 -0.04
CA LEU A 68 15.15 13.15 -1.42
C LEU A 68 13.77 12.52 -1.54
N LEU A 69 13.35 11.76 -0.53
CA LEU A 69 12.08 11.02 -0.56
C LEU A 69 10.86 11.95 -0.45
N ASN A 70 11.00 13.14 0.14
CA ASN A 70 9.94 14.14 0.27
C ASN A 70 9.81 15.07 -0.95
N ASN A 71 10.38 14.69 -2.11
CA ASN A 71 10.39 15.56 -3.28
C ASN A 71 9.82 14.83 -4.50
N THR A 72 9.15 15.58 -5.37
CA THR A 72 8.52 15.08 -6.60
C THR A 72 9.49 15.03 -7.78
N ASP A 73 10.75 15.43 -7.58
CA ASP A 73 11.78 15.48 -8.62
C ASP A 73 12.49 14.14 -8.84
N CYS A 74 11.95 13.02 -8.34
CA CYS A 74 12.44 11.67 -8.66
C CYS A 74 12.28 11.29 -10.15
N TYR A 75 11.52 12.09 -10.92
CA TYR A 75 11.38 11.98 -12.37
C TYR A 75 12.33 12.91 -13.14
N ASP A 76 13.02 13.82 -12.45
CA ASP A 76 13.96 14.75 -13.07
C ASP A 76 15.19 13.99 -13.59
N ILE A 77 15.40 14.06 -14.90
CA ILE A 77 16.50 13.37 -15.57
C ILE A 77 17.87 13.84 -15.06
N GLU A 78 17.99 15.11 -14.64
CA GLU A 78 19.22 15.66 -14.09
C GLU A 78 19.53 15.10 -12.70
N LYS A 79 18.50 14.69 -11.95
CA LYS A 79 18.62 14.14 -10.59
C LYS A 79 18.60 12.61 -10.55
N ARG A 80 18.36 11.96 -11.68
CA ARG A 80 18.27 10.50 -11.81
C ARG A 80 19.45 9.77 -11.14
N ALA A 81 20.68 10.23 -11.34
CA ALA A 81 21.87 9.60 -10.75
C ALA A 81 21.86 9.64 -9.20
N VAL A 82 21.25 10.66 -8.59
CA VAL A 82 21.12 10.79 -7.13
C VAL A 82 20.13 9.75 -6.60
N TYR A 83 18.99 9.59 -7.29
CA TYR A 83 17.97 8.60 -6.93
C TYR A 83 18.43 7.16 -7.19
N ASP A 84 19.09 6.90 -8.33
CA ASP A 84 19.63 5.58 -8.69
C ASP A 84 20.79 5.14 -7.76
N ALA A 85 21.40 6.07 -7.01
CA ALA A 85 22.40 5.74 -6.00
C ALA A 85 21.81 5.15 -4.70
N ILE A 86 20.49 5.25 -4.50
CA ILE A 86 19.81 4.63 -3.36
C ILE A 86 19.69 3.12 -3.62
N PRO A 87 20.20 2.23 -2.75
CA PRO A 87 20.14 0.80 -2.97
C PRO A 87 18.68 0.31 -3.14
N ARG A 88 18.42 -0.47 -4.19
CA ARG A 88 17.06 -0.90 -4.56
C ARG A 88 16.49 -2.01 -3.67
N ASP A 89 17.34 -2.66 -2.87
CA ASP A 89 16.97 -3.75 -1.97
C ASP A 89 16.44 -3.25 -0.62
N ILE A 90 16.73 -2.00 -0.23
CA ILE A 90 16.19 -1.35 0.99
C ILE A 90 14.90 -0.57 0.72
N VAL A 91 14.15 -0.26 1.77
CA VAL A 91 12.85 0.43 1.69
C VAL A 91 12.91 1.74 0.88
N PRO A 92 13.87 2.66 1.10
CA PRO A 92 13.99 3.89 0.29
C PRO A 92 14.13 3.66 -1.21
N GLY A 93 14.91 2.67 -1.64
CA GLY A 93 15.09 2.40 -3.07
C GLY A 93 13.86 1.77 -3.70
N ARG A 94 13.14 0.93 -2.94
CA ARG A 94 11.84 0.37 -3.36
C ARG A 94 10.80 1.48 -3.56
N MET A 95 10.75 2.45 -2.64
CA MET A 95 9.87 3.61 -2.71
C MET A 95 10.09 4.42 -4.00
N VAL A 96 11.35 4.79 -4.26
CA VAL A 96 11.73 5.54 -5.46
C VAL A 96 11.37 4.79 -6.72
N ASN A 97 11.68 3.50 -6.80
CA ASN A 97 11.37 2.68 -7.96
C ASN A 97 9.85 2.57 -8.21
N ALA A 98 9.07 2.35 -7.15
CA ALA A 98 7.62 2.25 -7.25
C ALA A 98 6.98 3.53 -7.77
N VAL A 99 7.39 4.68 -7.22
CA VAL A 99 6.86 5.98 -7.64
C VAL A 99 7.33 6.32 -9.06
N GLN A 100 8.59 6.09 -9.43
CA GLN A 100 9.03 6.27 -10.82
C GLN A 100 8.19 5.44 -11.81
N ASN A 101 7.81 4.21 -11.45
CA ASN A 101 6.99 3.34 -12.28
C ASN A 101 5.50 3.74 -12.33
N SER A 102 4.99 4.52 -11.37
CA SER A 102 3.61 5.04 -11.44
C SER A 102 3.44 6.20 -12.42
N ALA A 103 4.55 6.78 -12.91
CA ALA A 103 4.58 7.89 -13.86
C ALA A 103 3.77 9.13 -13.41
N ASP A 104 3.58 9.31 -12.11
CA ASP A 104 2.82 10.43 -11.55
C ASP A 104 3.74 11.47 -10.90
N CYS A 105 4.08 12.52 -11.67
CA CYS A 105 4.99 13.58 -11.23
C CYS A 105 4.49 14.43 -10.06
N GLN A 106 3.27 14.18 -9.55
CA GLN A 106 2.77 14.81 -8.33
C GLN A 106 3.07 14.01 -7.07
N LEU A 107 3.50 12.75 -7.21
CA LEU A 107 3.88 11.91 -6.07
C LEU A 107 5.34 12.14 -5.70
N THR A 108 5.59 12.10 -4.40
CA THR A 108 6.93 11.88 -3.86
C THR A 108 7.11 10.38 -3.58
N PRO A 109 8.36 9.87 -3.49
CA PRO A 109 8.63 8.52 -3.01
C PRO A 109 7.91 8.11 -1.71
N MET A 110 7.52 9.07 -0.85
CA MET A 110 6.75 8.76 0.37
C MET A 110 5.41 8.07 0.10
N ALA A 111 4.83 8.23 -1.08
CA ALA A 111 3.59 7.57 -1.49
C ALA A 111 3.70 6.03 -1.61
N ALA A 112 4.89 5.45 -1.45
CA ALA A 112 5.11 4.00 -1.49
C ALA A 112 5.74 3.45 -0.20
N VAL A 113 5.80 4.25 0.87
CA VAL A 113 6.53 3.90 2.10
C VAL A 113 5.95 2.67 2.79
N ALA A 114 4.61 2.58 2.85
CA ALA A 114 3.92 1.52 3.56
C ALA A 114 4.06 0.20 2.81
N GLY A 115 3.81 0.21 1.50
CA GLY A 115 3.97 -0.95 0.64
C GLY A 115 5.42 -1.44 0.57
N SER A 116 6.39 -0.52 0.50
CA SER A 116 7.82 -0.88 0.48
C SER A 116 8.29 -1.54 1.77
N MET A 117 7.84 -1.06 2.93
CA MET A 117 8.11 -1.70 4.22
C MET A 117 7.46 -3.09 4.31
N SER A 118 6.19 -3.20 3.87
CA SER A 118 5.47 -4.48 3.85
C SER A 118 6.19 -5.52 2.98
N ASP A 119 6.63 -5.15 1.77
CA ASP A 119 7.39 -6.05 0.90
C ASP A 119 8.72 -6.46 1.53
N TYR A 120 9.45 -5.51 2.12
CA TYR A 120 10.76 -5.77 2.71
C TYR A 120 10.66 -6.81 3.84
N LEU A 121 9.67 -6.65 4.72
CA LEU A 121 9.41 -7.62 5.79
C LEU A 121 8.93 -8.97 5.23
N ALA A 122 8.06 -8.95 4.23
CA ALA A 122 7.51 -10.18 3.66
C ALA A 122 8.59 -11.03 2.99
N ASP A 123 9.52 -10.40 2.26
CA ASP A 123 10.68 -11.07 1.64
C ASP A 123 11.56 -11.73 2.70
N LEU A 124 11.94 -11.01 3.76
CA LEU A 124 12.79 -11.58 4.81
C LEU A 124 12.12 -12.73 5.57
N LEU A 125 10.82 -12.63 5.83
CA LEU A 125 10.06 -13.72 6.45
C LEU A 125 9.98 -14.96 5.55
N MET A 126 9.89 -14.76 4.23
CA MET A 126 9.98 -15.84 3.25
C MET A 126 11.37 -16.50 3.28
N ASP A 127 12.44 -15.70 3.31
CA ASP A 127 13.84 -16.17 3.40
C ASP A 127 14.12 -16.92 4.71
N MET A 128 13.37 -16.63 5.77
CA MET A 128 13.39 -17.38 7.05
C MET A 128 12.69 -18.74 6.97
N GLY A 129 12.18 -19.13 5.80
CA GLY A 129 11.56 -20.44 5.55
C GLY A 129 10.05 -20.46 5.68
N ALA A 130 9.38 -19.31 5.71
CA ALA A 130 7.93 -19.28 5.58
C ALA A 130 7.50 -19.80 4.20
N THR A 131 6.36 -20.47 4.14
CA THR A 131 5.65 -20.83 2.90
C THR A 131 4.51 -19.86 2.61
N LYS A 132 4.00 -19.16 3.63
CA LYS A 132 2.91 -18.19 3.50
C LYS A 132 3.17 -17.00 4.40
N VAL A 133 3.22 -15.81 3.81
CA VAL A 133 3.42 -14.55 4.52
C VAL A 133 2.39 -13.53 4.08
N PHE A 134 1.84 -12.80 5.04
CA PHE A 134 1.22 -11.51 4.76
C PHE A 134 1.70 -10.44 5.74
N VAL A 135 1.86 -9.22 5.24
CA VAL A 135 2.24 -8.04 6.03
C VAL A 135 1.32 -6.90 5.62
N ASN A 136 0.45 -6.44 6.53
CA ASN A 136 -0.52 -5.37 6.30
C ASN A 136 -0.12 -4.11 7.07
N ASN A 137 0.16 -3.02 6.36
CA ASN A 137 0.53 -1.73 6.94
C ASN A 137 -0.53 -0.66 6.65
N GLY A 138 -1.73 -0.81 7.20
CA GLY A 138 -2.78 0.22 7.15
C GLY A 138 -3.60 0.29 5.86
N GLY A 139 -3.55 -0.75 5.02
CA GLY A 139 -4.16 -0.80 3.69
C GLY A 139 -3.23 -1.44 2.64
N ASP A 140 -1.93 -1.42 2.92
CA ASP A 140 -0.87 -1.89 2.04
C ASP A 140 -0.34 -3.25 2.50
N ILE A 141 -0.77 -4.29 1.78
CA ILE A 141 -0.62 -5.70 2.10
C ILE A 141 0.38 -6.35 1.15
N ALA A 142 1.56 -6.72 1.66
CA ALA A 142 2.47 -7.62 0.94
C ALA A 142 2.08 -9.07 1.19
N LEU A 143 2.18 -9.90 0.15
CA LEU A 143 1.87 -11.33 0.14
C LEU A 143 3.05 -12.12 -0.43
N ARG A 144 3.44 -13.21 0.23
CA ARG A 144 4.37 -14.22 -0.33
C ARG A 144 3.76 -15.59 -0.13
N LEU A 145 3.53 -16.31 -1.23
CA LEU A 145 2.89 -17.62 -1.25
C LEU A 145 3.81 -18.60 -1.97
N ALA A 146 4.16 -19.69 -1.32
CA ALA A 146 4.82 -20.84 -1.94
C ALA A 146 3.82 -21.62 -2.83
N PRO A 147 4.31 -22.41 -3.80
CA PRO A 147 3.45 -23.27 -4.62
C PRO A 147 2.45 -24.09 -3.78
N GLY A 148 1.16 -24.00 -4.14
CA GLY A 148 0.07 -24.70 -3.45
C GLY A 148 -0.53 -23.94 -2.26
N GLU A 149 0.07 -22.83 -1.85
CA GLU A 149 -0.49 -21.95 -0.82
C GLU A 149 -1.51 -20.97 -1.42
N PHE A 150 -2.49 -20.58 -0.61
CA PHE A 150 -3.46 -19.55 -0.98
C PHE A 150 -3.83 -18.69 0.22
N ILE A 151 -4.35 -17.50 -0.07
CA ILE A 151 -4.95 -16.60 0.91
C ILE A 151 -6.29 -16.08 0.37
N THR A 152 -7.15 -15.65 1.30
CA THR A 152 -8.37 -14.94 0.95
C THR A 152 -8.22 -13.49 1.38
N ALA A 153 -8.39 -12.56 0.44
CA ALA A 153 -8.32 -11.12 0.66
C ALA A 153 -9.70 -10.48 0.45
N ALA A 154 -10.09 -9.60 1.36
CA ALA A 154 -11.31 -8.82 1.22
C ALA A 154 -10.97 -7.40 0.78
N ILE A 155 -11.62 -6.93 -0.28
CA ILE A 155 -11.61 -5.54 -0.72
C ILE A 155 -12.85 -4.88 -0.15
N LEU A 156 -12.68 -3.85 0.67
CA LEU A 156 -13.76 -3.00 1.17
C LEU A 156 -13.89 -1.80 0.22
N HIS A 157 -15.06 -1.68 -0.43
CA HIS A 157 -15.28 -0.65 -1.44
C HIS A 157 -15.67 0.71 -0.84
N ASP A 158 -16.30 0.69 0.33
CA ASP A 158 -16.62 1.88 1.10
C ASP A 158 -16.35 1.61 2.59
N MET A 159 -15.55 2.47 3.22
CA MET A 159 -15.22 2.39 4.65
C MET A 159 -16.35 2.93 5.54
N HIS A 160 -17.30 3.67 4.97
CA HIS A 160 -18.36 4.38 5.68
C HIS A 160 -19.76 3.76 5.52
N HIS A 161 -19.99 2.90 4.53
CA HIS A 161 -21.29 2.26 4.29
C HIS A 161 -21.19 0.73 4.35
N ASP A 162 -22.17 0.11 5.04
CA ASP A 162 -22.28 -1.33 5.32
C ASP A 162 -21.88 -2.24 4.14
N GLY A 163 -20.71 -2.88 4.25
CA GLY A 163 -20.56 -4.30 3.90
C GLY A 163 -20.42 -4.66 2.43
N ARG A 164 -20.28 -3.70 1.49
CA ARG A 164 -19.91 -4.06 0.11
C ARG A 164 -18.44 -4.46 0.07
N ARG A 165 -18.24 -5.77 0.03
CA ARG A 165 -16.92 -6.38 -0.08
C ARG A 165 -16.85 -7.32 -1.26
N SER A 166 -15.71 -7.31 -1.92
CA SER A 166 -15.32 -8.38 -2.84
C SER A 166 -14.31 -9.26 -2.12
N ILE A 167 -14.53 -10.58 -2.15
CA ILE A 167 -13.61 -11.54 -1.55
C ILE A 167 -12.90 -12.26 -2.67
N LEU A 168 -11.58 -12.19 -2.65
CA LEU A 168 -10.71 -12.80 -3.64
C LEU A 168 -9.95 -13.95 -3.00
N ARG A 169 -9.94 -15.10 -3.66
CA ARG A 169 -9.01 -16.18 -3.34
C ARG A 169 -7.80 -16.05 -4.25
N LEU A 170 -6.63 -15.84 -3.65
CA LEU A 170 -5.37 -15.63 -4.36
C LEU A 170 -4.39 -16.77 -4.07
N THR A 171 -3.69 -17.25 -5.09
CA THR A 171 -2.66 -18.30 -5.02
C THR A 171 -1.30 -17.78 -5.48
N SER A 172 -0.27 -18.61 -5.31
CA SER A 172 1.08 -18.32 -5.80
C SER A 172 1.18 -18.13 -7.32
N GLU A 173 0.25 -18.72 -8.07
CA GLU A 173 0.25 -18.70 -9.53
C GLU A 173 -0.33 -17.41 -10.11
N ASP A 174 -1.06 -16.63 -9.31
CA ASP A 174 -1.72 -15.39 -9.76
C ASP A 174 -0.73 -14.23 -9.95
N GLY A 175 0.51 -14.39 -9.47
CA GLY A 175 1.54 -13.37 -9.56
C GLY A 175 1.30 -12.13 -8.70
N ILE A 176 0.40 -12.21 -7.72
CA ILE A 176 0.07 -11.12 -6.80
C ILE A 176 0.94 -11.21 -5.55
N GLY A 177 1.84 -10.24 -5.41
CA GLY A 177 2.68 -10.07 -4.21
C GLY A 177 2.32 -8.84 -3.38
N GLY A 178 1.37 -8.01 -3.87
CA GLY A 178 0.99 -6.76 -3.22
C GLY A 178 -0.46 -6.37 -3.49
N ILE A 179 -1.13 -5.87 -2.46
CA ILE A 179 -2.46 -5.26 -2.53
C ILE A 179 -2.41 -3.94 -1.77
N ALA A 180 -2.81 -2.83 -2.38
CA ALA A 180 -2.82 -1.52 -1.71
C ALA A 180 -4.12 -0.78 -2.01
N THR A 181 -4.57 0.08 -1.10
CA THR A 181 -5.81 0.84 -1.26
C THR A 181 -5.63 2.31 -0.91
N SER A 182 -6.08 3.20 -1.78
CA SER A 182 -6.09 4.66 -1.53
C SER A 182 -7.44 5.26 -1.91
N GLY A 183 -7.85 6.32 -1.21
CA GLY A 183 -9.14 6.98 -1.45
C GLY A 183 -9.47 7.99 -0.37
N VAL A 184 -10.59 8.69 -0.55
CA VAL A 184 -11.08 9.69 0.41
C VAL A 184 -11.43 9.02 1.74
N GLY A 185 -10.97 9.61 2.85
CA GLY A 185 -11.18 9.05 4.20
C GLY A 185 -10.17 7.98 4.62
N GLY A 186 -9.27 7.56 3.72
CA GLY A 186 -8.13 6.72 4.03
C GLY A 186 -6.99 7.47 4.75
N ARG A 187 -5.90 6.75 5.03
CA ARG A 187 -4.67 7.33 5.62
C ARG A 187 -3.87 8.16 4.62
N SER A 188 -3.96 7.82 3.33
CA SER A 188 -3.26 8.51 2.26
C SER A 188 -4.11 9.66 1.72
N PHE A 189 -3.53 10.85 1.66
CA PHE A 189 -4.21 11.98 1.03
C PHE A 189 -4.30 11.80 -0.49
N THR A 190 -5.49 12.04 -1.03
CA THR A 190 -5.75 11.94 -2.46
C THR A 190 -6.37 13.23 -3.00
N LEU A 191 -6.10 13.51 -4.27
CA LEU A 191 -6.59 14.69 -5.00
C LEU A 191 -7.94 14.41 -5.68
N GLY A 192 -8.25 13.14 -5.91
CA GLY A 192 -9.48 12.68 -6.55
C GLY A 192 -10.64 12.44 -5.58
N ILE A 193 -11.78 11.99 -6.10
CA ILE A 193 -13.02 11.80 -5.32
C ILE A 193 -13.38 10.33 -5.09
N ALA A 194 -12.53 9.38 -5.50
CA ALA A 194 -12.76 7.96 -5.28
C ALA A 194 -12.84 7.64 -3.78
N SER A 195 -13.85 6.86 -3.40
CA SER A 195 -14.00 6.29 -2.07
C SER A 195 -12.87 5.31 -1.78
N GLY A 196 -12.48 4.52 -2.79
CA GLY A 196 -11.36 3.59 -2.71
C GLY A 196 -10.91 3.13 -4.09
N VAL A 197 -9.61 3.03 -4.27
CA VAL A 197 -8.94 2.40 -5.40
C VAL A 197 -7.98 1.37 -4.85
N THR A 198 -8.28 0.09 -5.10
CA THR A 198 -7.45 -1.04 -4.66
C THR A 198 -6.70 -1.63 -5.84
N ILE A 199 -5.39 -1.73 -5.74
CA ILE A 199 -4.50 -2.28 -6.77
C ILE A 199 -4.00 -3.65 -6.34
N LEU A 200 -4.01 -4.62 -7.25
CA LEU A 200 -3.35 -5.91 -7.11
C LEU A 200 -2.15 -5.94 -8.06
N SER A 201 -0.95 -6.09 -7.52
CA SER A 201 0.28 -6.10 -8.30
C SER A 201 1.29 -7.14 -7.81
N ALA A 202 2.41 -7.30 -8.53
CA ALA A 202 3.48 -8.22 -8.17
C ALA A 202 4.20 -7.88 -6.86
N ASN A 203 4.13 -6.63 -6.38
CA ASN A 203 4.74 -6.20 -5.13
C ASN A 203 3.95 -5.04 -4.51
N CYS A 204 3.92 -4.95 -3.19
CA CYS A 204 3.12 -3.98 -2.46
C CYS A 204 3.56 -2.53 -2.70
N ALA A 205 4.86 -2.26 -2.87
CA ALA A 205 5.37 -0.93 -3.16
C ALA A 205 4.76 -0.35 -4.45
N THR A 206 4.68 -1.15 -5.52
CA THR A 206 4.08 -0.76 -6.80
C THR A 206 2.57 -0.57 -6.64
N ALA A 207 1.90 -1.48 -5.90
CA ALA A 207 0.48 -1.33 -5.61
C ALA A 207 0.18 0.00 -4.90
N ASP A 208 0.97 0.36 -3.88
CA ASP A 208 0.81 1.55 -3.02
C ASP A 208 0.92 2.85 -3.86
N ALA A 209 2.00 2.97 -4.65
CA ALA A 209 2.19 4.09 -5.55
C ALA A 209 1.07 4.22 -6.60
N LEU A 210 0.66 3.11 -7.21
CA LEU A 210 -0.41 3.10 -8.22
C LEU A 210 -1.77 3.38 -7.60
N ALA A 211 -2.06 2.89 -6.39
CA ALA A 211 -3.32 3.14 -5.71
C ALA A 211 -3.50 4.63 -5.47
N THR A 212 -2.46 5.31 -4.96
CA THR A 212 -2.48 6.75 -4.75
C THR A 212 -2.58 7.51 -6.08
N SER A 213 -1.78 7.15 -7.08
CA SER A 213 -1.81 7.81 -8.41
C SER A 213 -3.16 7.68 -9.10
N LEU A 214 -3.72 6.47 -9.15
CA LEU A 214 -4.98 6.19 -9.84
C LEU A 214 -6.18 6.72 -9.08
N ALA A 215 -6.12 6.76 -7.73
CA ALA A 215 -7.08 7.51 -6.94
C ALA A 215 -7.07 9.00 -7.31
N ASN A 216 -5.92 9.63 -7.55
CA ASN A 216 -5.86 11.02 -8.00
C ASN A 216 -6.50 11.23 -9.39
N LYS A 217 -6.52 10.21 -10.26
CA LYS A 217 -7.17 10.29 -11.59
C LYS A 217 -8.70 10.27 -11.53
N SER A 218 -9.28 9.99 -10.37
CA SER A 218 -10.73 10.11 -10.15
C SER A 218 -11.22 11.56 -10.04
N TYR A 219 -10.35 12.56 -10.15
CA TYR A 219 -10.71 13.98 -10.00
C TYR A 219 -11.89 14.42 -10.90
N LEU A 220 -12.86 15.12 -10.30
CA LEU A 220 -13.87 15.92 -11.00
C LEU A 220 -14.04 17.31 -10.33
N PRO A 221 -14.21 18.39 -11.12
CA PRO A 221 -14.42 19.74 -10.59
C PRO A 221 -15.90 19.97 -10.24
N LEU A 222 -16.43 19.21 -9.28
CA LEU A 222 -17.83 19.27 -8.88
C LEU A 222 -18.09 20.31 -7.77
N PRO A 223 -19.24 20.99 -7.79
CA PRO A 223 -19.64 21.84 -6.67
C PRO A 223 -19.85 21.00 -5.41
N GLY A 224 -19.42 21.53 -4.25
CA GLY A 224 -19.57 20.86 -2.96
C GLY A 224 -18.47 19.86 -2.60
N VAL A 225 -17.53 19.55 -3.50
CA VAL A 225 -16.32 18.80 -3.12
C VAL A 225 -15.39 19.72 -2.33
N GLU A 226 -15.19 19.40 -1.05
CA GLU A 226 -14.33 20.16 -0.17
C GLU A 226 -12.87 19.73 -0.35
N ARG A 227 -11.99 20.73 -0.41
CA ARG A 227 -10.54 20.54 -0.53
C ARG A 227 -9.81 21.42 0.46
N ARG A 228 -8.72 20.90 0.99
CA ARG A 228 -7.81 21.60 1.89
C ARG A 228 -6.39 21.36 1.47
N PHE A 229 -5.49 22.29 1.79
CA PHE A 229 -4.07 21.98 1.61
C PHE A 229 -3.70 20.83 2.54
N ALA A 230 -2.88 19.88 2.06
CA ALA A 230 -2.44 18.77 2.90
C ALA A 230 -1.77 19.26 4.19
N SER A 231 -1.04 20.39 4.13
CA SER A 231 -0.41 21.03 5.29
C SER A 231 -1.39 21.57 6.33
N GLU A 232 -2.65 21.83 5.96
CA GLU A 232 -3.70 22.25 6.91
C GLU A 232 -4.25 21.07 7.73
N ILE A 233 -4.08 19.84 7.22
CA ILE A 233 -4.52 18.60 7.87
C ILE A 233 -3.36 17.95 8.62
N ASP A 234 -2.21 17.82 7.95
CA ASP A 234 -0.94 17.35 8.50
C ASP A 234 0.19 18.31 8.11
N PRO A 235 0.67 19.15 9.05
CA PRO A 235 1.77 20.10 8.81
C PRO A 235 3.08 19.46 8.34
N THR A 236 3.23 18.15 8.49
CA THR A 236 4.42 17.38 8.11
C THR A 236 4.29 16.66 6.77
N SER A 237 3.15 16.81 6.08
CA SER A 237 2.90 16.17 4.79
C SER A 237 3.91 16.59 3.71
N ASP A 238 4.43 15.59 3.00
CA ASP A 238 5.34 15.74 1.86
C ASP A 238 4.67 16.42 0.64
N ILE A 239 3.35 16.38 0.57
CA ILE A 239 2.54 17.05 -0.44
C ILE A 239 1.79 18.28 0.11
N GLY A 240 2.37 18.94 1.13
CA GLY A 240 1.73 20.02 1.89
C GLY A 240 1.08 21.13 1.05
N ASN A 241 1.65 21.44 -0.12
CA ASN A 241 1.18 22.47 -1.04
C ASN A 241 0.04 22.01 -1.99
N LEU A 242 -0.32 20.74 -1.99
CA LEU A 242 -1.39 20.19 -2.82
C LEU A 242 -2.74 20.26 -2.10
N GLN A 243 -3.79 20.51 -2.87
CA GLN A 243 -5.16 20.50 -2.36
C GLN A 243 -5.74 19.09 -2.43
N VAL A 244 -5.94 18.50 -1.26
CA VAL A 244 -6.45 17.13 -1.08
C VAL A 244 -7.93 17.17 -0.78
N VAL A 245 -8.66 16.14 -1.22
CA VAL A 245 -10.12 16.05 -1.02
C VAL A 245 -10.40 15.59 0.41
N THR A 246 -11.21 16.38 1.13
CA THR A 246 -11.60 16.07 2.52
C THR A 246 -13.04 15.64 2.66
N SER A 247 -13.89 16.00 1.70
CA SER A 247 -15.30 15.62 1.66
C SER A 247 -15.83 15.63 0.23
N VAL A 248 -16.65 14.64 -0.09
CA VAL A 248 -17.31 14.50 -1.40
C VAL A 248 -18.83 14.52 -1.15
N PRO A 249 -19.61 15.39 -1.83
CA PRO A 249 -21.06 15.40 -1.69
C PRO A 249 -21.66 14.15 -2.31
N LEU A 250 -22.95 13.87 -2.05
CA LEU A 250 -23.64 12.78 -2.76
C LEU A 250 -23.58 13.04 -4.27
N LEU A 251 -23.04 12.07 -5.00
CA LEU A 251 -22.86 12.15 -6.44
C LEU A 251 -24.08 11.57 -7.15
N THR A 252 -24.37 12.10 -8.32
CA THR A 252 -25.22 11.38 -9.26
C THR A 252 -24.48 10.14 -9.78
N ASN A 253 -25.24 9.11 -10.18
CA ASN A 253 -24.65 7.90 -10.79
C ASN A 253 -23.80 8.25 -12.03
N GLU A 254 -24.17 9.29 -12.77
CA GLU A 254 -23.41 9.73 -13.95
C GLU A 254 -22.06 10.35 -13.57
N GLU A 255 -22.02 11.20 -12.53
CA GLU A 255 -20.76 11.77 -12.02
C GLU A 255 -19.83 10.68 -11.47
N ALA A 256 -20.38 9.76 -10.67
CA ALA A 256 -19.62 8.65 -10.12
C ALA A 256 -19.07 7.74 -11.23
N LYS A 257 -19.89 7.40 -12.23
CA LYS A 257 -19.47 6.61 -13.39
C LYS A 257 -18.39 7.30 -14.21
N ARG A 258 -18.53 8.60 -14.49
CA ARG A 258 -17.50 9.39 -15.19
C ARG A 258 -16.16 9.35 -14.45
N SER A 259 -16.20 9.47 -13.12
CA SER A 259 -15.00 9.37 -12.29
C SER A 259 -14.35 7.99 -12.42
N VAL A 260 -15.14 6.92 -12.33
CA VAL A 260 -14.67 5.53 -12.51
C VAL A 260 -14.06 5.33 -13.90
N ASP A 261 -14.73 5.76 -14.97
CA ASP A 261 -14.26 5.62 -16.35
C ASP A 261 -12.91 6.33 -16.57
N GLN A 262 -12.68 7.50 -15.96
CA GLN A 262 -11.37 8.18 -16.01
C GLN A 262 -10.25 7.35 -15.38
N VAL A 263 -10.54 6.69 -14.24
CA VAL A 263 -9.56 5.83 -13.56
C VAL A 263 -9.26 4.59 -14.40
N ILE A 264 -10.27 3.95 -15.00
CA ILE A 264 -10.07 2.80 -15.90
C ILE A 264 -9.15 3.17 -17.07
N VAL A 265 -9.43 4.29 -17.74
CA VAL A 265 -8.61 4.77 -18.86
C VAL A 265 -7.17 5.02 -18.42
N ALA A 266 -6.95 5.59 -17.25
CA ALA A 266 -5.61 5.80 -16.70
C ALA A 266 -4.92 4.50 -16.27
N ALA A 267 -5.69 3.49 -15.85
CA ALA A 267 -5.20 2.19 -15.42
C ALA A 267 -4.76 1.28 -16.57
N THR A 268 -5.38 1.40 -17.74
CA THR A 268 -5.16 0.50 -18.89
C THR A 268 -3.68 0.29 -19.25
N PRO A 269 -2.83 1.34 -19.39
CA PRO A 269 -1.43 1.14 -19.73
C PRO A 269 -0.63 0.32 -18.71
N PHE A 270 -0.95 0.45 -17.42
CA PHE A 270 -0.27 -0.30 -16.35
C PHE A 270 -0.64 -1.79 -16.36
N ILE A 271 -1.87 -2.13 -16.73
CA ILE A 271 -2.29 -3.52 -16.93
C ILE A 271 -1.61 -4.10 -18.17
N GLU A 272 -1.65 -3.37 -19.30
CA GLU A 272 -1.04 -3.82 -20.56
C GLU A 272 0.47 -4.04 -20.46
N GLN A 273 1.15 -3.23 -19.64
CA GLN A 273 2.59 -3.33 -19.38
C GLN A 273 2.94 -4.30 -18.24
N GLY A 274 1.94 -4.88 -17.57
CA GLY A 274 2.14 -5.87 -16.51
C GLY A 274 2.60 -5.29 -15.16
N TYR A 275 2.43 -3.98 -14.94
CA TYR A 275 2.69 -3.35 -13.63
C TYR A 275 1.64 -3.74 -12.58
N MET A 276 0.44 -4.11 -13.00
CA MET A 276 -0.62 -4.61 -12.12
C MET A 276 -1.50 -5.64 -12.82
N GLN A 277 -2.08 -6.56 -12.04
CA GLN A 277 -2.97 -7.61 -12.52
C GLN A 277 -4.45 -7.18 -12.47
N GLY A 278 -4.81 -6.32 -11.53
CA GLY A 278 -6.18 -5.87 -11.38
C GLY A 278 -6.33 -4.62 -10.52
N ILE A 279 -7.44 -3.92 -10.72
CA ILE A 279 -7.85 -2.73 -9.99
C ILE A 279 -9.33 -2.84 -9.63
N SER A 280 -9.65 -2.49 -8.38
CA SER A 280 -11.01 -2.25 -7.90
C SER A 280 -11.19 -0.75 -7.68
N ILE A 281 -12.27 -0.18 -8.20
CA ILE A 281 -12.53 1.26 -8.16
C ILE A 281 -13.90 1.46 -7.55
N ALA A 282 -13.97 2.22 -6.47
CA ALA A 282 -15.22 2.59 -5.82
C ALA A 282 -15.34 4.12 -5.76
N VAL A 283 -16.45 4.62 -6.29
CA VAL A 283 -16.85 6.01 -6.17
C VAL A 283 -18.29 6.01 -5.64
N GLN A 284 -18.42 6.14 -4.33
CA GLN A 284 -19.68 5.91 -3.60
C GLN A 284 -20.30 4.56 -4.00
N GLU A 285 -21.53 4.57 -4.50
CA GLU A 285 -22.28 3.36 -4.83
C GLU A 285 -21.84 2.69 -6.14
N VAL A 286 -21.02 3.35 -6.97
CA VAL A 286 -20.52 2.80 -8.23
C VAL A 286 -19.20 2.10 -7.98
N ILE A 287 -19.17 0.78 -8.21
CA ILE A 287 -18.02 -0.09 -8.01
C ILE A 287 -17.72 -0.80 -9.32
N GLU A 288 -16.46 -0.75 -9.75
CA GLU A 288 -15.97 -1.44 -10.94
C GLU A 288 -14.73 -2.27 -10.61
N LEU A 289 -14.66 -3.47 -11.18
CA LEU A 289 -13.53 -4.40 -11.08
C LEU A 289 -12.92 -4.61 -12.47
N HIS A 290 -11.65 -4.28 -12.65
CA HIS A 290 -11.01 -4.27 -13.97
C HIS A 290 -9.60 -4.90 -13.96
N PRO A 291 -9.26 -5.80 -14.91
CA PRO A 291 -10.13 -6.35 -15.94
C PRO A 291 -11.12 -7.37 -15.37
N TYR A 292 -12.34 -7.40 -15.90
CA TYR A 292 -13.42 -8.27 -15.40
C TYR A 292 -13.04 -9.76 -15.35
N ASP A 293 -12.35 -10.25 -16.39
CA ASP A 293 -11.97 -11.66 -16.50
C ASP A 293 -11.02 -12.10 -15.36
N PHE A 294 -10.13 -11.21 -14.92
CA PHE A 294 -9.30 -11.47 -13.76
C PHE A 294 -10.18 -11.62 -12.52
N PHE A 295 -11.03 -10.65 -12.19
CA PHE A 295 -11.82 -10.72 -10.96
C PHE A 295 -12.86 -11.85 -10.96
N SER A 296 -13.54 -12.10 -12.08
CA SER A 296 -14.58 -13.14 -12.19
C SER A 296 -14.06 -14.55 -11.90
N THR A 297 -12.77 -14.81 -12.09
CA THR A 297 -12.12 -16.10 -11.82
C THR A 297 -11.60 -16.23 -10.38
N HIS A 298 -11.45 -15.12 -9.65
CA HIS A 298 -10.89 -15.09 -8.29
C HIS A 298 -11.93 -14.76 -7.20
N LEU A 299 -13.08 -14.20 -7.59
CA LEU A 299 -14.18 -13.91 -6.67
C LEU A 299 -14.73 -15.20 -6.07
N VAL A 300 -14.89 -15.20 -4.75
CA VAL A 300 -15.54 -16.28 -4.00
C VAL A 300 -16.74 -15.75 -3.24
N GLU A 301 -17.73 -16.62 -3.04
CA GLU A 301 -18.92 -16.30 -2.23
C GLU A 301 -18.51 -15.98 -0.77
N ALA A 302 -19.23 -15.03 -0.18
CA ALA A 302 -18.87 -14.37 1.08
C ALA A 302 -19.48 -14.97 2.34
#